data_AF-A0A350YZA8-F1
#
_entry.id   AF-A0A350YZA8-F1
#
_cell.length_a   1.000
_cell.length_b   1.000
_cell.length_c   1.000
_cell.angle_alpha   90.00
_cell.angle_beta   90.00
_cell.angle_gamma   90.00
#
_symmetry.space_group_name_H-M   'P 1'
#
loop_
_entity.id
_entity.type
_entity.pdbx_description
1 polymer ?
#
loop_
_entity_poly.entity_id
_entity_poly.type
_entity_poly.pdbx_seq_one_letter_code
_entity_poly.pdbx_strand_id
1 'polypeptide(L)' 'HIDYLDLFKDIQQKGKAVRIWGSFEQLQVMHRELDPTKVIYNTGASSLDEAMKILNWFKKNT' A
#
# COMPACT_ATOMS: atom_id res chain seq x y z
N HIS A 1 5.64 -3.82 6.69
CA HIS A 1 4.67 -3.34 7.70
C HIS A 1 3.36 -4.11 7.73
N ILE A 2 3.22 -5.22 6.98
CA ILE A 2 1.96 -5.97 6.97
C ILE A 2 1.58 -6.49 8.37
N ASP A 3 2.56 -6.72 9.24
CA ASP A 3 2.36 -7.14 10.64
C ASP A 3 1.59 -6.12 11.49
N TYR A 4 1.46 -4.87 11.02
CA TYR A 4 0.72 -3.80 11.69
C TYR A 4 -0.61 -3.46 11.01
N LEU A 5 -1.13 -4.35 10.16
CA LEU A 5 -2.34 -4.09 9.37
C LEU A 5 -3.54 -3.69 10.25
N ASP A 6 -3.77 -4.39 11.37
CA ASP A 6 -4.88 -4.09 12.27
C ASP A 6 -4.72 -2.73 12.96
N LEU A 7 -3.48 -2.35 13.30
CA LEU A 7 -3.19 -1.02 13.83
C LEU A 7 -3.50 0.07 12.78
N PHE A 8 -3.15 -0.14 11.51
CA PHE A 8 -3.46 0.82 10.46
C PHE A 8 -4.96 0.97 10.20
N LYS A 9 -5.72 -0.14 10.29
CA LYS A 9 -7.19 -0.10 10.22
C LYS A 9 -7.77 0.77 11.33
N ASP A 10 -7.33 0.57 12.57
CA ASP A 10 -7.76 1.41 13.72
C ASP A 10 -7.41 2.90 13.50
N ILE A 11 -6.21 3.19 12.99
CA ILE A 11 -5.80 4.57 12.68
C ILE A 11 -6.71 5.20 11.60
N GLN A 12 -7.08 4.45 10.56
CA GLN A 12 -7.99 4.93 9.52
C GLN A 12 -9.43 5.12 10.01
N GLN A 13 -9.91 4.25 10.91
CA GLN A 13 -11.20 4.41 11.59
C GLN A 13 -11.24 5.70 12.42
N LYS A 14 -10.10 6.13 12.97
CA LYS A 14 -9.93 7.41 13.65
C LYS A 14 -9.75 8.61 12.69
N GLY A 15 -9.97 8.39 11.39
CA GLY A 15 -9.96 9.44 10.37
C GLY A 15 -8.57 9.91 9.94
N LYS A 16 -7.51 9.17 10.26
CA LYS A 16 -6.14 9.54 9.89
C LYS A 16 -5.65 8.73 8.68
N ALA A 17 -4.77 9.34 7.89
CA ALA A 17 -4.07 8.66 6.82
C ALA A 17 -2.83 7.92 7.35
N VAL A 18 -2.44 6.85 6.67
CA VAL A 18 -1.29 6.02 7.02
C VAL A 18 -0.29 5.96 5.88
N ARG A 19 0.99 5.83 6.22
CA ARG A 19 2.04 5.48 5.25
C ARG A 19 2.40 4.02 5.45
N ILE A 20 2.38 3.24 4.37
CA ILE A 20 2.73 1.82 4.42
C ILE A 20 3.91 1.52 3.51
N TRP A 21 4.73 0.55 3.91
CA TRP A 21 5.75 -0.05 3.05
C TRP A 21 5.74 -1.57 3.13
N GLY A 22 6.14 -2.21 2.04
CA GLY A 22 6.31 -3.66 1.95
C GLY A 22 6.80 -4.07 0.56
N SER A 23 6.86 -5.38 0.32
CA SER A 23 6.96 -5.89 -1.06
C SER A 23 5.71 -5.52 -1.85
N PHE A 24 5.78 -5.62 -3.17
CA PHE A 24 4.62 -5.36 -4.02
C PHE A 24 3.42 -6.25 -3.64
N GLU A 25 3.63 -7.52 -3.33
CA GLU A 25 2.58 -8.45 -2.89
C GLU A 25 1.96 -8.03 -1.56
N GLN A 26 2.80 -7.61 -0.59
CA GLN A 26 2.31 -7.11 0.69
C GLN A 26 1.49 -5.84 0.53
N LEU A 27 1.89 -4.93 -0.36
CA LEU A 27 1.13 -3.72 -0.66
C LEU A 27 -0.22 -4.05 -1.29
N GLN A 28 -0.29 -5.04 -2.18
CA GLN A 28 -1.56 -5.50 -2.76
C GLN A 28 -2.51 -6.08 -1.71
N VAL A 29 -1.98 -6.82 -0.73
CA VAL A 29 -2.78 -7.31 0.40
C VAL A 29 -3.29 -6.15 1.24
N MET A 30 -2.40 -5.25 1.67
CA MET A 30 -2.78 -4.10 2.50
C MET A 30 -3.76 -3.15 1.79
N HIS A 31 -3.63 -2.96 0.48
CA HIS A 31 -4.54 -2.16 -0.33
C HIS A 31 -5.99 -2.67 -0.31
N ARG A 32 -6.18 -3.99 -0.28
CA ARG A 32 -7.54 -4.58 -0.20
C ARG A 32 -8.20 -4.35 1.16
N GLU A 33 -7.39 -4.15 2.19
CA GLU A 33 -7.80 -4.15 3.59
C GLU A 33 -7.87 -2.75 4.20
N LEU A 34 -7.27 -1.76 3.54
CA LEU A 34 -7.23 -0.35 3.95
C LEU A 34 -8.00 0.50 2.94
N ASP A 35 -8.51 1.66 3.37
CA ASP A 35 -9.07 2.69 2.49
C ASP A 35 -7.94 3.34 1.68
N PRO A 36 -7.87 3.11 0.34
CA PRO A 36 -6.75 3.59 -0.48
C PRO A 36 -6.64 5.12 -0.52
N THR A 37 -7.74 5.84 -0.30
CA THR A 37 -7.75 7.32 -0.29
C THR A 37 -7.01 7.92 0.90
N LYS A 38 -6.70 7.08 1.90
CA LYS A 38 -5.98 7.42 3.13
C LYS A 38 -4.66 6.67 3.26
N VAL A 39 -4.08 6.22 2.14
CA VAL A 39 -2.81 5.48 2.14
C VAL A 39 -1.78 6.18 1.27
N ILE A 40 -0.59 6.39 1.84
CA ILE A 40 0.63 6.71 1.09
C ILE A 40 1.45 5.42 0.98
N TYR A 41 1.63 4.94 -0.25
CA TYR A 41 2.38 3.71 -0.54
C TYR A 41 3.87 3.99 -0.72
N ASN A 42 4.70 3.05 -0.26
CA ASN A 42 6.14 3.05 -0.49
C ASN A 42 6.62 1.63 -0.78
N THR A 43 7.32 1.43 -1.89
CA THR A 43 7.97 0.15 -2.25
C THR A 43 9.21 0.42 -3.09
N GLY A 44 10.13 -0.53 -3.09
CA GLY A 44 11.24 -0.58 -4.03
C GLY A 44 10.89 -1.39 -5.28
N ALA A 45 11.75 -1.25 -6.29
CA ALA A 45 11.84 -2.12 -7.45
C ALA A 45 13.33 -2.34 -7.76
N SER A 46 13.69 -3.56 -8.17
CA SER A 46 15.07 -3.92 -8.53
C SER A 46 15.33 -3.80 -10.03
N SER A 47 14.31 -3.51 -10.83
CA SER A 47 14.42 -3.29 -12.27
C SER A 47 13.38 -2.29 -12.79
N LEU A 48 13.60 -1.75 -13.98
CA LEU A 48 12.64 -0.87 -14.66
C LEU A 48 11.32 -1.62 -14.95
N ASP A 49 11.38 -2.88 -15.40
CA ASP A 49 10.20 -3.66 -15.70
C ASP A 49 9.33 -3.89 -14.46
N GLU A 50 9.96 -4.17 -13.32
CA GLU A 50 9.26 -4.27 -12.04
C GLU A 50 8.67 -2.92 -11.62
N ALA A 51 9.41 -1.83 -11.76
CA ALA A 51 8.90 -0.49 -11.46
C ALA A 51 7.67 -0.14 -12.31
N MET A 52 7.70 -0.47 -13.60
CA MET A 52 6.58 -0.25 -14.53
C MET A 52 5.37 -1.12 -14.18
N LYS A 53 5.59 -2.38 -13.80
CA LYS A 53 4.53 -3.28 -13.31
C LYS A 53 3.85 -2.71 -12.06
N ILE A 54 4.63 -2.27 -11.08
CA ILE A 54 4.14 -1.65 -9.84
C ILE A 54 3.35 -0.37 -10.15
N LEU A 55 3.90 0.51 -11.00
CA LEU A 55 3.27 1.77 -11.38
C LEU A 55 1.93 1.55 -12.10
N ASN A 56 1.88 0.61 -13.05
CA ASN A 56 0.65 0.28 -13.76
C ASN A 56 -0.43 -0.28 -12.83
N TRP A 57 -0.02 -1.04 -11.81
CA TRP A 57 -0.95 -1.49 -10.79
C TRP A 57 -1.50 -0.34 -9.97
N PHE A 58 -0.66 0.60 -9.51
CA PHE A 58 -1.15 1.79 -8.79
C PHE A 58 -2.15 2.59 -9.63
N LYS A 59 -1.83 2.92 -10.89
CA LYS A 59 -2.74 3.66 -11.79
C LYS A 59 -4.14 3.03 -11.94
N LYS A 60 -4.25 1.71 -11.78
CA LYS A 60 -5.51 0.98 -11.94
C LYS A 60 -6.30 0.86 -10.63
N ASN A 61 -5.62 0.95 -9.48
CA ASN A 61 -6.21 0.59 -8.18
C ASN A 61 -6.25 1.76 -7.19
N THR A 62 -5.58 2.89 -7.45
CA THR A 62 -5.62 4.12 -6.64
C THR A 62 -6.12 5.28 -7.48
#